data_AF-A0A2E8L5H1-F1
#
_entry.id   AF-A0A2E8L5H1-F1
#
_cell.length_a   1.000
_cell.length_b   1.000
_cell.length_c   1.000
_cell.angle_alpha   90.00
_cell.angle_beta   90.00
_cell.angle_gamma   90.00
#
_symmetry.space_group_name_H-M   'P 1'
#
loop_
_entity.id
_entity.type
_entity.pdbx_description
1 polymer ?
#
loop_
_entity_poly.entity_id
_entity_poly.type
_entity_poly.pdbx_seq_one_letter_code
_entity_poly.pdbx_strand_id
1 'polypeptide(L)'
;MLRSLIRAGNTVFLLYLHFRQFLLLRRVVVLLGCVVILNFSSRIQAGTIVRVSTSVGDYSIELLEESAPATVQNFLNYVRRGDYNATYLHRVPDDFVVQGGAYRFQPYVGPVDVATDSPVINEFGASNTRGTAAMAKIDGDPDSATNQWFVNLSDNTSLDTSNGGFTVFGNVLGNGMAVLDTINGLPKISLGFKAQDAPFITGVYNDPRDLVYMNVSVVERYSEAAHVFESNSGLLITSVNVNNDEDVVSLYLREIPSSSGLHLQVDLGSVIPRTSFTGIATYSASNNRLQIPSLEVNQNGLVAVLSNVLLELTDPDALIFTLVSYDQ
;
A
#
# COMPACT_ATOMS: atom_id res chain seq x y z
N MET A 1 -36.96 64.86 -54.26
CA MET A 1 -37.01 64.81 -52.78
C MET A 1 -37.15 63.39 -52.20
N LEU A 2 -37.81 62.44 -52.88
CA LEU A 2 -38.03 61.08 -52.33
C LEU A 2 -36.80 60.13 -52.35
N ARG A 3 -35.75 60.44 -53.12
CA ARG A 3 -34.54 59.59 -53.23
C ARG A 3 -33.45 59.87 -52.18
N SER A 4 -33.50 60.98 -51.44
CA SER A 4 -32.47 61.28 -50.41
C SER A 4 -32.81 60.72 -49.02
N LEU A 5 -34.09 60.50 -48.72
CA LEU A 5 -34.52 59.96 -47.41
C LEU A 5 -34.26 58.45 -47.24
N ILE A 6 -34.21 57.68 -48.33
CA ILE A 6 -33.95 56.23 -48.28
C ILE A 6 -32.46 55.93 -48.02
N ARG A 7 -31.55 56.82 -48.46
CA ARG A 7 -30.10 56.62 -48.32
C ARG A 7 -29.58 56.92 -46.89
N ALA A 8 -30.26 57.78 -46.14
CA ALA A 8 -29.88 58.11 -44.75
C ALA A 8 -30.32 57.03 -43.75
N GLY A 9 -31.49 56.41 -43.95
CA GLY A 9 -32.00 55.35 -43.06
C GLY A 9 -31.15 54.07 -43.09
N ASN A 10 -30.66 53.67 -44.27
CA ASN A 10 -29.82 52.46 -44.40
C ASN A 10 -28.45 52.60 -43.74
N THR A 11 -27.84 53.79 -43.77
CA THR A 11 -26.50 54.00 -43.19
C THR A 11 -26.54 53.98 -41.66
N VAL A 12 -27.59 54.57 -41.05
CA VAL A 12 -27.78 54.52 -39.59
C VAL A 12 -28.13 53.10 -39.12
N PHE A 13 -28.93 52.35 -39.89
CA PHE A 13 -29.27 50.96 -39.56
C PHE A 13 -28.06 50.01 -39.69
N LEU A 14 -27.20 50.19 -40.69
CA LEU A 14 -25.95 49.43 -40.86
C LEU A 14 -24.92 49.74 -39.76
N LEU A 15 -24.79 51.00 -39.35
CA LEU A 15 -23.94 51.38 -38.20
C LEU A 15 -24.46 50.79 -36.88
N TYR A 16 -25.78 50.72 -36.69
CA TYR A 16 -26.39 50.11 -35.50
C TYR A 16 -26.19 48.59 -35.46
N LEU A 17 -26.27 47.90 -36.62
CA LEU A 17 -25.98 46.46 -36.72
C LEU A 17 -24.50 46.14 -36.46
N HIS A 18 -23.58 46.93 -37.03
CA HIS A 18 -22.15 46.74 -36.78
C HIS A 18 -21.76 47.04 -35.33
N PHE A 19 -22.35 48.06 -34.70
CA PHE A 19 -22.08 48.36 -33.28
C PHE A 19 -22.65 47.27 -32.34
N ARG A 20 -23.82 46.69 -32.66
CA ARG A 20 -24.37 45.53 -31.91
C ARG A 20 -23.56 44.25 -32.09
N GLN A 21 -23.07 43.97 -33.29
CA GLN A 21 -22.20 42.81 -33.55
C GLN A 21 -20.85 42.96 -32.83
N PHE A 22 -20.29 44.17 -32.76
CA PHE A 22 -19.04 44.44 -32.05
C PHE A 22 -19.18 44.29 -30.52
N LEU A 23 -20.31 44.70 -29.93
CA LEU A 23 -20.59 44.51 -28.50
C LEU A 23 -20.89 43.04 -28.12
N LEU A 24 -21.56 42.28 -28.99
CA LEU A 24 -21.81 40.84 -28.80
C LEU A 24 -20.53 40.01 -28.88
N LEU A 25 -19.63 40.33 -29.83
CA LEU A 25 -18.35 39.63 -29.97
C LEU A 25 -17.44 39.84 -28.75
N ARG A 26 -17.48 41.03 -28.13
CA ARG A 26 -16.70 41.34 -26.92
C ARG A 26 -17.20 40.60 -25.68
N ARG A 27 -18.51 40.30 -25.59
CA ARG A 27 -19.08 39.49 -24.49
C ARG A 27 -18.82 38.00 -24.67
N VAL A 28 -18.81 37.49 -25.90
CA VAL A 28 -18.50 36.08 -26.21
C VAL A 28 -17.02 35.76 -26.00
N VAL A 29 -16.09 36.67 -26.33
CA VAL A 29 -14.66 36.44 -26.10
C VAL A 29 -14.29 36.50 -24.60
N VAL A 30 -14.96 37.32 -23.79
CA VAL A 30 -14.76 37.34 -22.34
C VAL A 30 -15.39 36.09 -21.66
N LEU A 31 -16.51 35.57 -22.16
CA LEU A 31 -17.09 34.32 -21.68
C LEU A 31 -16.30 33.07 -22.12
N LEU A 32 -15.73 33.03 -23.33
CA LEU A 32 -14.83 31.94 -23.73
C LEU A 32 -13.49 31.99 -22.97
N GLY A 33 -12.97 33.18 -22.67
CA GLY A 33 -11.76 33.34 -21.85
C GLY A 33 -11.95 32.87 -20.41
N CYS A 34 -13.13 33.08 -19.82
CA CYS A 34 -13.43 32.63 -18.46
C CYS A 34 -13.79 31.14 -18.35
N VAL A 35 -14.26 30.49 -19.43
CA VAL A 35 -14.60 29.05 -19.42
C VAL A 35 -13.35 28.16 -19.63
N VAL A 36 -12.29 28.67 -20.26
CA VAL A 36 -11.05 27.90 -20.49
C VAL A 36 -10.13 27.87 -19.26
N ILE A 37 -10.36 28.71 -18.22
CA ILE A 37 -9.50 28.78 -17.04
C ILE A 37 -9.99 27.88 -15.87
N LEU A 38 -11.13 27.18 -16.01
CA LEU A 38 -11.75 26.42 -14.91
C LEU A 38 -11.49 24.90 -14.88
N ASN A 39 -10.55 24.36 -15.65
CA ASN A 39 -10.26 22.92 -15.65
C ASN A 39 -8.77 22.54 -15.60
N PHE A 40 -7.96 23.32 -14.91
CA PHE A 40 -6.70 22.82 -14.35
C PHE A 40 -6.79 22.83 -12.84
N SER A 41 -7.76 22.09 -12.30
CA SER A 41 -7.52 21.47 -11.00
C SER A 41 -6.46 20.43 -11.26
N SER A 42 -5.20 20.72 -10.91
CA SER A 42 -4.23 19.67 -10.63
C SER A 42 -4.93 18.78 -9.61
N ARG A 43 -5.45 17.63 -10.04
CA ARG A 43 -5.78 16.59 -9.08
C ARG A 43 -4.42 16.22 -8.51
N ILE A 44 -4.12 16.70 -7.31
CA ILE A 44 -3.11 16.08 -6.47
C ILE A 44 -3.68 14.68 -6.23
N GLN A 45 -3.27 13.74 -7.08
CA GLN A 45 -3.57 12.35 -6.87
C GLN A 45 -2.67 11.94 -5.69
N ALA A 46 -3.30 11.58 -4.57
CA ALA A 46 -2.56 10.98 -3.46
C ALA A 46 -1.77 9.78 -4.01
N GLY A 47 -0.54 9.58 -3.55
CA GLY A 47 0.29 8.48 -4.02
C GLY A 47 -0.36 7.15 -3.72
N THR A 48 -0.10 6.12 -4.53
CA THR A 48 -0.52 4.75 -4.20
C THR A 48 -0.01 4.39 -2.81
N ILE A 49 -0.88 3.83 -1.97
CA ILE A 49 -0.51 3.40 -0.62
C ILE A 49 -0.37 1.88 -0.62
N VAL A 50 0.70 1.40 0.00
CA VAL A 50 0.84 -0.02 0.34
C VAL A 50 0.83 -0.19 1.86
N ARG A 51 0.17 -1.26 2.31
CA ARG A 51 0.23 -1.71 3.69
C ARG A 51 1.19 -2.89 3.78
N VAL A 52 2.10 -2.82 4.75
CA VAL A 52 3.03 -3.88 5.11
C VAL A 52 2.56 -4.47 6.45
N SER A 53 1.95 -5.65 6.40
CA SER A 53 1.56 -6.39 7.61
C SER A 53 2.75 -7.23 8.04
N THR A 54 3.25 -7.05 9.26
CA THR A 54 4.41 -7.80 9.78
C THR A 54 4.05 -8.62 11.00
N SER A 55 4.94 -9.51 11.44
CA SER A 55 4.76 -10.28 12.66
C SER A 55 4.57 -9.44 13.94
N VAL A 56 5.01 -8.17 13.97
CA VAL A 56 4.97 -7.34 15.20
C VAL A 56 4.16 -6.05 15.07
N GLY A 57 3.76 -5.66 13.87
CA GLY A 57 3.00 -4.43 13.64
C GLY A 57 2.66 -4.29 12.17
N ASP A 58 1.67 -3.45 11.85
CA ASP A 58 1.39 -3.07 10.48
C ASP A 58 1.84 -1.62 10.29
N TYR A 59 2.43 -1.32 9.13
CA TYR A 59 2.74 0.05 8.73
C TYR A 59 2.36 0.27 7.27
N SER A 60 2.24 1.53 6.86
CA SER A 60 1.90 1.87 5.48
C SER A 60 2.96 2.78 4.87
N ILE A 61 3.14 2.66 3.56
CA ILE A 61 4.05 3.50 2.77
C ILE A 61 3.22 4.17 1.67
N GLU A 62 3.29 5.50 1.57
CA GLU A 62 2.85 6.24 0.39
C GLU A 62 3.97 6.24 -0.65
N LEU A 63 3.67 5.80 -1.88
CA LEU A 63 4.64 5.68 -2.95
C LEU A 63 4.79 6.99 -3.74
N LEU A 64 6.03 7.31 -4.12
CA LEU A 64 6.42 8.53 -4.81
C LEU A 64 6.45 8.33 -6.33
N GLU A 65 5.28 8.09 -6.93
CA GLU A 65 5.12 7.79 -8.36
C GLU A 65 5.70 8.87 -9.28
N GLU A 66 5.63 10.15 -8.89
CA GLU A 66 6.20 11.25 -9.68
C GLU A 66 7.73 11.32 -9.60
N SER A 67 8.32 10.94 -8.46
CA SER A 67 9.77 11.05 -8.24
C SER A 67 10.53 9.82 -8.75
N ALA A 68 9.96 8.62 -8.61
CA ALA A 68 10.60 7.36 -8.98
C ALA A 68 9.61 6.41 -9.71
N PRO A 69 9.09 6.80 -10.89
CA PRO A 69 8.01 6.08 -11.57
C PRO A 69 8.39 4.64 -11.95
N ALA A 70 9.61 4.40 -12.46
CA ALA A 70 10.02 3.05 -12.85
C ALA A 70 10.20 2.15 -11.61
N THR A 71 10.74 2.71 -10.54
CA THR A 71 10.96 2.03 -9.26
C THR A 71 9.64 1.67 -8.58
N VAL A 72 8.70 2.61 -8.51
CA VAL A 72 7.37 2.36 -7.97
C VAL A 72 6.63 1.32 -8.80
N GLN A 73 6.69 1.40 -10.13
CA GLN A 73 6.08 0.39 -10.99
C GLN A 73 6.70 -1.01 -10.76
N ASN A 74 8.02 -1.09 -10.67
CA ASN A 74 8.73 -2.32 -10.33
C ASN A 74 8.26 -2.89 -8.99
N PHE A 75 8.26 -2.08 -7.93
CA PHE A 75 7.81 -2.49 -6.60
C PHE A 75 6.35 -2.99 -6.60
N LEU A 76 5.45 -2.25 -7.26
CA LEU A 76 4.05 -2.62 -7.37
C LEU A 76 3.82 -3.90 -8.19
N ASN A 77 4.71 -4.25 -9.13
CA ASN A 77 4.62 -5.53 -9.83
C ASN A 77 4.79 -6.70 -8.85
N TYR A 78 5.80 -6.64 -7.97
CA TYR A 78 5.99 -7.64 -6.91
C TYR A 78 4.80 -7.68 -5.93
N VAL A 79 4.30 -6.51 -5.51
CA VAL A 79 3.12 -6.43 -4.61
C VAL A 79 1.91 -7.11 -5.25
N ARG A 80 1.58 -6.78 -6.50
CA ARG A 80 0.39 -7.30 -7.19
C ARG A 80 0.47 -8.80 -7.48
N ARG A 81 1.67 -9.36 -7.67
CA ARG A 81 1.89 -10.80 -7.82
C ARG A 81 1.92 -11.56 -6.48
N GLY A 82 1.94 -10.85 -5.35
CA GLY A 82 2.09 -11.46 -4.02
C GLY A 82 3.53 -11.92 -3.74
N ASP A 83 4.52 -11.42 -4.47
CA ASP A 83 5.92 -11.85 -4.34
C ASP A 83 6.54 -11.49 -2.98
N TYR A 84 5.99 -10.50 -2.29
CA TYR A 84 6.40 -10.15 -0.93
C TYR A 84 5.63 -10.89 0.16
N ASN A 85 4.57 -11.64 -0.18
CA ASN A 85 3.83 -12.40 0.82
C ASN A 85 4.69 -13.52 1.41
N ALA A 86 4.61 -13.66 2.73
CA ALA A 86 5.41 -14.57 3.55
C ALA A 86 6.93 -14.47 3.32
N THR A 87 7.42 -13.29 2.95
CA THR A 87 8.86 -12.99 3.01
C THR A 87 9.23 -12.58 4.43
N TYR A 88 10.51 -12.68 4.79
CA TYR A 88 10.98 -12.21 6.09
C TYR A 88 11.96 -11.03 5.96
N LEU A 89 12.02 -10.22 7.01
CA LEU A 89 13.01 -9.17 7.15
C LEU A 89 14.36 -9.83 7.41
N HIS A 90 15.28 -9.72 6.46
CA HIS A 90 16.50 -10.52 6.47
C HIS A 90 17.73 -9.75 6.96
N ARG A 91 17.61 -8.43 7.12
CA ARG A 91 18.71 -7.57 7.55
C ARG A 91 18.16 -6.31 8.22
N VAL A 92 18.40 -6.19 9.53
CA VAL A 92 18.03 -5.02 10.35
C VAL A 92 19.20 -4.57 11.23
N PRO A 93 20.28 -4.02 10.65
CA PRO A 93 21.36 -3.41 11.42
C PRO A 93 20.82 -2.27 12.28
N ASP A 94 21.30 -2.21 13.53
CA ASP A 94 20.86 -1.24 14.55
C ASP A 94 20.87 0.19 14.00
N ASP A 95 19.73 0.86 14.13
CA ASP A 95 19.54 2.29 13.82
C ASP A 95 19.91 2.71 12.38
N PHE A 96 19.95 1.76 11.45
CA PHE A 96 20.29 2.03 10.06
C PHE A 96 19.08 1.81 9.14
N VAL A 97 18.72 0.56 8.86
CA VAL A 97 17.63 0.22 7.93
C VAL A 97 16.90 -1.05 8.34
N VAL A 98 15.63 -1.16 7.97
CA VAL A 98 14.86 -2.41 7.97
C VAL A 98 14.74 -2.92 6.54
N GLN A 99 15.37 -4.04 6.19
CA GLN A 99 15.46 -4.52 4.80
C GLN A 99 14.73 -5.87 4.59
N GLY A 100 13.98 -5.95 3.48
CA GLY A 100 13.11 -7.08 3.15
C GLY A 100 12.96 -7.34 1.64
N GLY A 101 12.06 -8.26 1.28
CA GLY A 101 11.60 -8.52 -0.09
C GLY A 101 12.39 -9.60 -0.85
N ALA A 102 13.59 -9.93 -0.39
CA ALA A 102 14.53 -10.80 -1.11
C ALA A 102 14.27 -12.31 -0.97
N TYR A 103 13.82 -12.73 0.22
CA TYR A 103 13.90 -14.15 0.62
C TYR A 103 12.63 -14.64 1.32
N ARG A 104 12.34 -15.93 1.13
CA ARG A 104 11.37 -16.70 1.91
C ARG A 104 12.09 -17.83 2.64
N PHE A 105 11.45 -18.37 3.68
CA PHE A 105 11.97 -19.54 4.35
C PHE A 105 11.23 -20.79 3.85
N GLN A 106 11.97 -21.74 3.29
CA GLN A 106 11.41 -23.03 2.86
C GLN A 106 11.75 -24.11 3.89
N PRO A 107 10.75 -24.83 4.45
CA PRO A 107 11.00 -25.91 5.40
C PRO A 107 11.99 -26.95 4.85
N TYR A 108 12.93 -27.38 5.70
CA TYR A 108 14.00 -28.33 5.37
C TYR A 108 15.03 -27.88 4.31
N VAL A 109 14.89 -26.67 3.76
CA VAL A 109 15.85 -26.08 2.80
C VAL A 109 16.53 -24.85 3.41
N GLY A 110 15.77 -23.98 4.08
CA GLY A 110 16.25 -22.71 4.63
C GLY A 110 15.85 -21.51 3.75
N PRO A 111 16.60 -20.40 3.84
CA PRO A 111 16.40 -19.22 2.99
C PRO A 111 16.47 -19.49 1.49
N VAL A 112 15.41 -19.15 0.76
CA VAL A 112 15.31 -19.25 -0.71
C VAL A 112 14.97 -17.90 -1.32
N ASP A 113 15.41 -17.70 -2.57
CA ASP A 113 15.22 -16.44 -3.28
C ASP A 113 13.75 -16.26 -3.72
N VAL A 114 13.24 -15.05 -3.56
CA VAL A 114 12.08 -14.59 -4.33
C VAL A 114 12.56 -14.32 -5.75
N ALA A 115 11.83 -14.83 -6.75
CA ALA A 115 12.17 -14.60 -8.16
C ALA A 115 12.23 -13.10 -8.47
N THR A 116 13.20 -12.69 -9.27
CA THR A 116 13.42 -11.29 -9.63
C THR A 116 13.06 -11.03 -11.09
N ASP A 117 12.44 -9.88 -11.34
CA ASP A 117 12.38 -9.24 -12.65
C ASP A 117 13.75 -8.69 -13.06
N SER A 118 13.84 -8.14 -14.28
CA SER A 118 15.04 -7.40 -14.70
C SER A 118 15.28 -6.17 -13.81
N PRO A 119 16.55 -5.78 -13.58
CA PRO A 119 16.84 -4.62 -12.77
C PRO A 119 16.23 -3.32 -13.31
N VAL A 120 15.89 -2.42 -12.39
CA VAL A 120 15.40 -1.07 -12.71
C VAL A 120 16.54 -0.05 -12.68
N ILE A 121 16.50 0.91 -13.60
CA ILE A 121 17.43 2.04 -13.64
C ILE A 121 17.26 2.87 -12.37
N ASN A 122 18.35 3.33 -11.79
CA ASN A 122 18.35 4.11 -10.57
C ASN A 122 17.74 5.51 -10.79
N GLU A 123 16.71 5.86 -10.02
CA GLU A 123 15.98 7.14 -10.04
C GLU A 123 16.23 7.96 -8.76
N PHE A 124 17.48 7.97 -8.28
CA PHE A 124 17.85 8.67 -7.05
C PHE A 124 17.71 10.20 -7.16
N GLY A 125 17.45 10.86 -6.04
CA GLY A 125 17.34 12.33 -5.99
C GLY A 125 16.67 12.84 -4.71
N ALA A 126 15.67 12.12 -4.22
CA ALA A 126 15.16 12.32 -2.86
C ALA A 126 16.16 11.76 -1.83
N SER A 127 16.27 12.44 -0.68
CA SER A 127 17.24 12.10 0.37
C SER A 127 16.77 10.92 1.21
N ASN A 128 17.70 10.03 1.59
CA ASN A 128 17.48 8.85 2.43
C ASN A 128 17.37 9.25 3.91
N THR A 129 16.35 10.04 4.24
CA THR A 129 16.06 10.45 5.62
C THR A 129 15.20 9.40 6.36
N ARG A 130 15.15 9.48 7.69
CA ARG A 130 14.33 8.57 8.51
C ARG A 130 12.89 8.52 8.02
N GLY A 131 12.34 7.30 7.89
CA GLY A 131 10.98 7.05 7.42
C GLY A 131 10.80 7.01 5.91
N THR A 132 11.86 7.18 5.12
CA THR A 132 11.81 6.94 3.68
C THR A 132 12.04 5.46 3.36
N ALA A 133 11.37 4.97 2.32
CA ALA A 133 11.59 3.65 1.74
C ALA A 133 12.45 3.78 0.46
N ALA A 134 13.49 2.95 0.33
CA ALA A 134 14.42 2.98 -0.78
C ALA A 134 14.77 1.57 -1.29
N MET A 135 15.21 1.48 -2.56
CA MET A 135 15.62 0.21 -3.18
C MET A 135 17.03 -0.18 -2.76
N ALA A 136 17.22 -1.43 -2.35
CA ALA A 136 18.55 -1.99 -2.14
C ALA A 136 19.21 -2.37 -3.48
N LYS A 137 20.54 -2.32 -3.50
CA LYS A 137 21.36 -2.51 -4.70
C LYS A 137 22.61 -3.32 -4.39
N ILE A 138 23.19 -3.92 -5.42
CA ILE A 138 24.50 -4.56 -5.36
C ILE A 138 25.57 -3.45 -5.34
N ASP A 139 26.55 -3.59 -4.45
CA ASP A 139 27.66 -2.63 -4.35
C ASP A 139 28.49 -2.59 -5.65
N GLY A 140 28.79 -1.38 -6.12
CA GLY A 140 29.48 -1.14 -7.39
C GLY A 140 28.61 -1.23 -8.64
N ASP A 141 27.32 -1.57 -8.52
CA ASP A 141 26.36 -1.61 -9.63
C ASP A 141 25.13 -0.74 -9.33
N PRO A 142 25.14 0.53 -9.77
CA PRO A 142 24.08 1.49 -9.45
C PRO A 142 22.70 1.13 -10.00
N ASP A 143 22.58 0.32 -11.06
CA ASP A 143 21.33 -0.01 -11.76
C ASP A 143 20.90 -1.47 -11.52
N SER A 144 21.23 -2.03 -10.34
CA SER A 144 21.02 -3.44 -9.98
C SER A 144 19.76 -3.73 -9.15
N ALA A 145 18.94 -2.71 -8.84
CA ALA A 145 17.77 -2.85 -7.99
C ALA A 145 16.71 -3.79 -8.61
N THR A 146 16.17 -4.73 -7.84
CA THR A 146 15.10 -5.65 -8.26
C THR A 146 13.97 -5.73 -7.25
N ASN A 147 13.96 -6.71 -6.34
CA ASN A 147 12.88 -6.95 -5.36
C ASN A 147 13.25 -6.53 -3.92
N GLN A 148 14.49 -6.12 -3.69
CA GLN A 148 14.95 -5.76 -2.36
C GLN A 148 14.72 -4.27 -2.09
N TRP A 149 14.15 -3.98 -0.93
CA TRP A 149 13.90 -2.62 -0.47
C TRP A 149 14.11 -2.54 1.03
N PHE A 150 14.28 -1.32 1.51
CA PHE A 150 14.45 -1.05 2.93
C PHE A 150 13.74 0.24 3.35
N VAL A 151 13.49 0.36 4.64
CA VAL A 151 13.08 1.62 5.27
C VAL A 151 14.21 2.18 6.12
N ASN A 152 14.49 3.47 5.97
CA ASN A 152 15.50 4.19 6.75
C ASN A 152 15.04 4.40 8.20
N LEU A 153 15.81 3.89 9.16
CA LEU A 153 15.60 4.11 10.60
C LEU A 153 16.29 5.37 11.11
N SER A 154 17.18 5.99 10.33
CA SER A 154 17.84 7.24 10.67
C SER A 154 18.11 8.05 9.40
N ASP A 155 18.69 9.24 9.55
CA ASP A 155 19.05 10.08 8.41
C ASP A 155 20.33 9.56 7.74
N ASN A 156 20.15 8.64 6.80
CA ASN A 156 21.19 7.94 6.06
C ASN A 156 21.64 8.72 4.82
N THR A 157 21.90 10.02 4.98
CA THR A 157 22.25 10.93 3.85
C THR A 157 23.51 10.51 3.08
N SER A 158 24.36 9.65 3.65
CA SER A 158 25.47 9.02 2.91
C SER A 158 25.00 8.12 1.75
N LEU A 159 23.79 7.56 1.83
CA LEU A 159 23.14 6.79 0.75
C LEU A 159 22.71 7.66 -0.43
N ASP A 160 22.70 8.99 -0.29
CA ASP A 160 22.33 9.88 -1.39
C ASP A 160 23.41 9.95 -2.48
N THR A 161 24.65 9.59 -2.14
CA THR A 161 25.81 9.67 -3.04
C THR A 161 26.61 8.37 -3.16
N SER A 162 26.56 7.49 -2.15
CA SER A 162 27.21 6.17 -2.22
C SER A 162 26.55 5.26 -3.27
N ASN A 163 27.37 4.44 -3.95
CA ASN A 163 26.93 3.55 -5.02
C ASN A 163 26.01 4.21 -6.09
N GLY A 164 26.29 5.48 -6.40
CA GLY A 164 25.49 6.27 -7.34
C GLY A 164 24.12 6.70 -6.81
N GLY A 165 23.91 6.71 -5.48
CA GLY A 165 22.68 7.10 -4.81
C GLY A 165 21.67 5.95 -4.69
N PHE A 166 20.91 5.88 -3.61
CA PHE A 166 19.83 4.91 -3.41
C PHE A 166 18.47 5.56 -3.67
N THR A 167 17.67 4.96 -4.56
CA THR A 167 16.37 5.52 -4.99
C THR A 167 15.35 5.42 -3.86
N VAL A 168 15.02 6.56 -3.25
CA VAL A 168 13.85 6.71 -2.37
C VAL A 168 12.59 6.73 -3.22
N PHE A 169 11.65 5.84 -2.92
CA PHE A 169 10.42 5.64 -3.69
C PHE A 169 9.15 5.68 -2.83
N GLY A 170 9.27 5.93 -1.52
CA GLY A 170 8.10 6.03 -0.65
C GLY A 170 8.39 6.64 0.71
N ASN A 171 7.33 7.02 1.42
CA ASN A 171 7.37 7.53 2.79
C ASN A 171 6.45 6.73 3.70
N VAL A 172 6.96 6.35 4.88
CA VAL A 172 6.15 5.72 5.92
C VAL A 172 5.11 6.71 6.44
N LEU A 173 3.88 6.23 6.58
CA LEU A 173 2.74 7.01 7.04
C LEU A 173 2.45 6.81 8.53
N GLY A 174 1.92 7.87 9.14
CA GLY A 174 1.41 7.92 10.52
C GLY A 174 2.32 7.24 11.55
N ASN A 175 1.79 6.29 12.30
CA ASN A 175 2.51 5.61 13.39
C ASN A 175 3.44 4.47 12.92
N GLY A 176 3.65 4.30 11.61
CA GLY A 176 4.44 3.20 11.05
C GLY A 176 5.89 3.16 11.55
N MET A 177 6.48 4.32 11.87
CA MET A 177 7.83 4.36 12.44
C MET A 177 7.92 3.71 13.82
N ALA A 178 6.87 3.74 14.64
CA ALA A 178 6.87 3.07 15.94
C ALA A 178 6.95 1.53 15.79
N VAL A 179 6.32 0.99 14.73
CA VAL A 179 6.43 -0.44 14.39
C VAL A 179 7.85 -0.78 13.95
N LEU A 180 8.45 0.06 13.10
CA LEU A 180 9.82 -0.13 12.62
C LEU A 180 10.86 0.00 13.74
N ASP A 181 10.67 0.92 14.68
CA ASP A 181 11.51 1.02 15.88
C ASP A 181 11.36 -0.21 16.78
N THR A 182 10.14 -0.76 16.90
CA THR A 182 9.92 -2.03 17.60
C THR A 182 10.69 -3.17 16.94
N ILE A 183 10.66 -3.26 15.61
CA ILE A 183 11.42 -4.25 14.84
C ILE A 183 12.93 -4.08 15.07
N ASN A 184 13.44 -2.84 15.05
CA ASN A 184 14.85 -2.55 15.27
C ASN A 184 15.35 -3.07 16.63
N GLY A 185 14.51 -2.99 17.67
CA GLY A 185 14.83 -3.44 19.03
C GLY A 185 14.69 -4.94 19.29
N LEU A 186 14.26 -5.74 18.31
CA LEU A 186 14.17 -7.19 18.46
C LEU A 186 15.55 -7.86 18.47
N PRO A 187 15.68 -9.03 19.12
CA PRO A 187 16.88 -9.84 18.96
C PRO A 187 17.02 -10.29 17.50
N LYS A 188 18.28 -10.46 17.06
CA LYS A 188 18.64 -10.75 15.67
C LYS A 188 19.45 -12.02 15.59
N ILE A 189 19.25 -12.78 14.52
CA ILE A 189 19.99 -14.00 14.24
C ILE A 189 20.68 -13.89 12.87
N SER A 190 21.88 -14.45 12.78
CA SER A 190 22.58 -14.61 11.51
C SER A 190 22.47 -16.06 11.04
N LEU A 191 21.83 -16.27 9.89
CA LEU A 191 21.69 -17.58 9.22
C LEU A 191 22.40 -17.58 7.86
N GLY A 192 23.42 -16.72 7.72
CA GLY A 192 24.22 -16.55 6.50
C GLY A 192 23.79 -15.33 5.68
N PHE A 193 24.27 -15.26 4.43
CA PHE A 193 24.12 -14.05 3.59
C PHE A 193 22.65 -13.66 3.33
N LYS A 194 21.74 -14.63 3.32
CA LYS A 194 20.30 -14.42 3.09
C LYS A 194 19.52 -14.04 4.36
N ALA A 195 20.19 -13.92 5.50
CA ALA A 195 19.62 -13.59 6.79
C ALA A 195 20.75 -13.12 7.71
N GLN A 196 21.34 -11.96 7.41
CA GLN A 196 22.57 -11.50 8.06
C GLN A 196 22.29 -11.05 9.50
N ASP A 197 21.21 -10.27 9.65
CA ASP A 197 20.75 -9.66 10.90
C ASP A 197 19.22 -9.75 10.94
N ALA A 198 18.69 -10.97 10.83
CA ALA A 198 17.25 -11.19 10.72
C ALA A 198 16.60 -11.09 12.12
N PRO A 199 15.65 -10.15 12.34
CA PRO A 199 14.96 -10.03 13.63
C PRO A 199 14.01 -11.21 13.85
N PHE A 200 13.81 -11.56 15.12
CA PHE A 200 12.86 -12.60 15.54
C PHE A 200 12.07 -12.20 16.79
N ILE A 201 10.88 -12.78 16.98
CA ILE A 201 9.87 -12.33 17.96
C ILE A 201 9.91 -13.05 19.31
N THR A 202 10.73 -14.10 19.44
CA THR A 202 10.88 -14.90 20.66
C THR A 202 12.11 -14.48 21.46
N GLY A 203 12.21 -14.89 22.73
CA GLY A 203 13.38 -14.60 23.57
C GLY A 203 14.64 -15.37 23.14
N VAL A 204 14.48 -16.50 22.46
CA VAL A 204 15.55 -17.33 21.90
C VAL A 204 15.06 -17.87 20.56
N TYR A 205 15.88 -17.73 19.52
CA TYR A 205 15.57 -18.27 18.20
C TYR A 205 15.62 -19.80 18.23
N ASN A 206 14.46 -20.45 18.02
CA ASN A 206 14.33 -21.91 18.02
C ASN A 206 13.70 -22.44 16.72
N ASP A 207 12.86 -21.62 16.08
CA ASP A 207 12.07 -22.02 14.91
C ASP A 207 12.13 -20.92 13.84
N PRO A 208 12.24 -21.23 12.54
CA PRO A 208 12.11 -20.24 11.48
C PRO A 208 10.83 -19.41 11.49
N ARG A 209 9.75 -19.88 12.14
CA ARG A 209 8.53 -19.12 12.41
C ARG A 209 8.74 -17.97 13.40
N ASP A 210 9.85 -17.97 14.14
CA ASP A 210 10.21 -16.87 15.04
C ASP A 210 10.65 -15.62 14.26
N LEU A 211 11.10 -15.74 13.01
CA LEU A 211 11.53 -14.59 12.21
C LEU A 211 10.39 -13.58 12.04
N VAL A 212 10.72 -12.30 11.84
CA VAL A 212 9.71 -11.30 11.47
C VAL A 212 9.37 -11.44 10.00
N TYR A 213 8.20 -12.00 9.74
CA TYR A 213 7.62 -12.09 8.40
C TYR A 213 6.85 -10.84 8.03
N MET A 214 6.61 -10.67 6.74
CA MET A 214 5.76 -9.63 6.19
C MET A 214 4.94 -10.11 5.00
N ASN A 215 3.81 -9.43 4.81
CA ASN A 215 3.08 -9.36 3.56
C ASN A 215 2.98 -7.90 3.11
N VAL A 216 2.77 -7.67 1.82
CA VAL A 216 2.59 -6.33 1.27
C VAL A 216 1.38 -6.33 0.35
N SER A 217 0.48 -5.38 0.54
CA SER A 217 -0.72 -5.21 -0.27
C SER A 217 -0.94 -3.74 -0.64
N VAL A 218 -1.47 -3.49 -1.84
CA VAL A 218 -2.01 -2.16 -2.18
C VAL A 218 -3.30 -1.94 -1.39
N VAL A 219 -3.44 -0.77 -0.78
CA VAL A 219 -4.65 -0.34 -0.06
C VAL A 219 -5.13 0.98 -0.66
N GLU A 220 -6.43 1.25 -0.56
CA GLU A 220 -7.03 2.43 -1.18
C GLU A 220 -6.83 3.69 -0.35
N ARG A 221 -6.57 3.52 0.96
CA ARG A 221 -6.37 4.61 1.89
C ARG A 221 -5.43 4.20 3.03
N TYR A 222 -4.89 5.22 3.71
CA TYR A 222 -4.25 5.01 5.00
C TYR A 222 -5.30 4.63 6.06
N SER A 223 -4.99 3.60 6.84
CA SER A 223 -5.78 3.12 7.97
C SER A 223 -4.88 2.57 9.07
N GLU A 224 -5.19 2.93 10.31
CA GLU A 224 -4.57 2.36 11.52
C GLU A 224 -5.35 1.18 12.08
N ALA A 225 -6.50 0.85 11.49
CA ALA A 225 -7.34 -0.25 11.97
C ALA A 225 -6.58 -1.58 11.87
N ALA A 226 -6.77 -2.43 12.88
CA ALA A 226 -6.17 -3.77 12.93
C ALA A 226 -6.79 -4.72 11.89
N HIS A 227 -8.05 -4.48 11.54
CA HIS A 227 -8.81 -5.25 10.56
C HIS A 227 -9.41 -4.28 9.54
N VAL A 228 -9.12 -4.50 8.27
CA VAL A 228 -9.56 -3.64 7.17
C VAL A 228 -10.13 -4.50 6.06
N PHE A 229 -11.33 -4.16 5.59
CA PHE A 229 -11.92 -4.70 4.38
C PHE A 229 -12.00 -3.62 3.29
N GLU A 230 -11.25 -3.83 2.21
CA GLU A 230 -11.19 -2.96 1.03
C GLU A 230 -12.21 -3.44 0.00
N SER A 231 -13.42 -2.88 0.04
CA SER A 231 -14.56 -3.44 -0.71
C SER A 231 -14.42 -3.42 -2.24
N ASN A 232 -13.60 -2.55 -2.85
CA ASN A 232 -13.42 -2.63 -4.30
C ASN A 232 -12.46 -3.75 -4.72
N SER A 233 -11.46 -4.05 -3.90
CA SER A 233 -10.51 -5.13 -4.16
C SER A 233 -10.97 -6.47 -3.59
N GLY A 234 -11.98 -6.46 -2.71
CA GLY A 234 -12.44 -7.62 -1.97
C GLY A 234 -11.43 -8.12 -0.94
N LEU A 235 -10.41 -7.32 -0.58
CA LEU A 235 -9.34 -7.73 0.33
C LEU A 235 -9.73 -7.48 1.79
N LEU A 236 -9.77 -8.54 2.59
CA LEU A 236 -9.78 -8.46 4.05
C LEU A 236 -8.35 -8.68 4.57
N ILE A 237 -7.81 -7.67 5.25
CA ILE A 237 -6.56 -7.74 6.01
C ILE A 237 -6.93 -7.92 7.47
N THR A 238 -6.47 -9.01 8.11
CA THR A 238 -6.81 -9.30 9.50
C THR A 238 -5.68 -10.06 10.21
N SER A 239 -5.77 -10.11 11.54
CA SER A 239 -4.98 -11.03 12.37
C SER A 239 -5.90 -11.82 13.28
N VAL A 240 -5.63 -13.11 13.41
CA VAL A 240 -6.51 -14.07 14.07
C VAL A 240 -5.73 -14.84 15.13
N ASN A 241 -6.27 -14.91 16.33
CA ASN A 241 -5.92 -15.91 17.32
C ASN A 241 -6.76 -17.17 17.04
N VAL A 242 -6.10 -18.25 16.65
CA VAL A 242 -6.72 -19.52 16.29
C VAL A 242 -6.86 -20.40 17.54
N ASN A 243 -8.09 -20.79 17.86
CA ASN A 243 -8.45 -21.65 18.99
C ASN A 243 -8.04 -21.13 20.38
N ASN A 244 -7.91 -19.81 20.52
CA ASN A 244 -7.56 -19.10 21.75
C ASN A 244 -6.17 -19.39 22.35
N ASP A 245 -5.41 -20.39 21.88
CA ASP A 245 -4.10 -20.77 22.46
C ASP A 245 -3.25 -21.60 21.48
N GLU A 246 -2.38 -20.95 20.69
CA GLU A 246 -1.01 -21.38 20.27
C GLU A 246 -0.58 -20.68 18.96
N ASP A 247 -1.51 -20.48 18.02
CA ASP A 247 -1.22 -19.89 16.71
C ASP A 247 -1.91 -18.53 16.55
N VAL A 248 -1.11 -17.47 16.58
CA VAL A 248 -1.54 -16.11 16.25
C VAL A 248 -0.94 -15.75 14.90
N VAL A 249 -1.79 -15.42 13.94
CA VAL A 249 -1.39 -15.20 12.55
C VAL A 249 -1.95 -13.91 12.00
N SER A 250 -1.24 -13.30 11.06
CA SER A 250 -1.79 -12.30 10.13
C SER A 250 -1.97 -12.97 8.78
N LEU A 251 -3.07 -12.65 8.09
CA LEU A 251 -3.45 -13.24 6.82
C LEU A 251 -4.37 -12.31 6.04
N TYR A 252 -4.49 -12.62 4.76
CA TYR A 252 -5.45 -12.02 3.85
C TYR A 252 -6.58 -13.01 3.55
N LEU A 253 -7.80 -12.48 3.44
CA LEU A 253 -8.91 -13.18 2.80
C LEU A 253 -9.37 -12.36 1.59
N ARG A 254 -9.82 -13.04 0.53
CA ARG A 254 -10.27 -12.41 -0.70
C ARG A 254 -11.72 -12.75 -0.98
N GLU A 255 -12.49 -11.76 -1.35
CA GLU A 255 -13.83 -11.94 -1.85
C GLU A 255 -13.82 -12.84 -3.09
N ILE A 256 -14.68 -13.85 -3.06
CA ILE A 256 -14.94 -14.72 -4.20
C ILE A 256 -16.36 -14.49 -4.72
N PRO A 257 -16.59 -14.63 -6.03
CA PRO A 257 -17.93 -14.49 -6.60
C PRO A 257 -18.94 -15.43 -5.93
N SER A 258 -20.06 -14.87 -5.49
CA SER A 258 -21.19 -15.62 -4.93
C SER A 258 -22.53 -15.05 -5.43
N SER A 259 -23.55 -15.90 -5.50
CA SER A 259 -24.92 -15.48 -5.83
C SER A 259 -25.59 -14.69 -4.71
N SER A 260 -25.11 -14.82 -3.47
CA SER A 260 -25.67 -14.15 -2.30
C SER A 260 -24.67 -14.10 -1.15
N GLY A 261 -24.68 -13.00 -0.39
CA GLY A 261 -23.81 -12.85 0.78
C GLY A 261 -22.34 -12.61 0.41
N LEU A 262 -21.55 -12.22 1.41
CA LEU A 262 -20.12 -12.03 1.28
C LEU A 262 -19.40 -13.36 1.58
N HIS A 263 -18.62 -13.85 0.62
CA HIS A 263 -17.79 -15.04 0.76
C HIS A 263 -16.33 -14.65 0.63
N LEU A 264 -15.52 -15.01 1.62
CA LEU A 264 -14.12 -14.67 1.71
C LEU A 264 -13.29 -15.95 1.78
N GLN A 265 -12.41 -16.16 0.81
CA GLN A 265 -11.48 -17.28 0.79
C GLN A 265 -10.14 -16.85 1.41
N VAL A 266 -9.56 -17.69 2.26
CA VAL A 266 -8.21 -17.46 2.81
C VAL A 266 -7.14 -17.51 1.71
N ASP A 267 -6.29 -16.50 1.65
CA ASP A 267 -5.07 -16.50 0.85
C ASP A 267 -3.95 -17.17 1.65
N LEU A 268 -3.79 -18.50 1.48
CA LEU A 268 -2.82 -19.30 2.23
C LEU A 268 -1.37 -18.81 2.07
N GLY A 269 -1.03 -18.18 0.94
CA GLY A 269 0.31 -17.63 0.70
C GLY A 269 0.63 -16.40 1.56
N SER A 270 -0.38 -15.80 2.19
CA SER A 270 -0.26 -14.63 3.06
C SER A 270 -0.24 -14.97 4.54
N VAL A 271 -0.34 -16.24 4.94
CA VAL A 271 -0.37 -16.58 6.37
C VAL A 271 1.03 -16.40 6.97
N ILE A 272 1.17 -15.48 7.91
CA ILE A 272 2.42 -15.20 8.61
C ILE A 272 2.22 -15.23 10.14
N PRO A 273 3.22 -15.67 10.93
CA PRO A 273 3.18 -15.57 12.39
C PRO A 273 3.02 -14.13 12.85
N ARG A 274 2.29 -13.92 13.95
CA ARG A 274 1.95 -12.58 14.48
C ARG A 274 1.94 -12.57 16.00
N THR A 275 2.41 -11.49 16.62
CA THR A 275 2.22 -11.26 18.07
C THR A 275 0.78 -10.87 18.38
N SER A 276 0.26 -11.33 19.52
CA SER A 276 -1.09 -11.00 19.96
C SER A 276 -1.21 -9.52 20.35
N PHE A 277 -2.42 -8.96 20.20
CA PHE A 277 -2.75 -7.58 20.54
C PHE A 277 -4.23 -7.44 20.94
N THR A 278 -4.56 -6.33 21.61
CA THR A 278 -5.94 -6.03 22.01
C THR A 278 -6.84 -5.81 20.79
N GLY A 279 -7.97 -6.51 20.73
CA GLY A 279 -8.91 -6.42 19.61
C GLY A 279 -8.56 -7.33 18.43
N ILE A 280 -7.63 -8.28 18.61
CA ILE A 280 -7.37 -9.34 17.64
C ILE A 280 -8.65 -10.16 17.38
N ALA A 281 -8.82 -10.63 16.14
CA ALA A 281 -9.93 -11.51 15.80
C ALA A 281 -9.71 -12.90 16.40
N THR A 282 -10.77 -13.65 16.62
CA THR A 282 -10.69 -15.02 17.17
C THR A 282 -11.37 -15.99 16.23
N TYR A 283 -10.72 -17.13 15.97
CA TYR A 283 -11.34 -18.24 15.27
C TYR A 283 -11.45 -19.45 16.22
N SER A 284 -12.59 -20.13 16.23
CA SER A 284 -12.76 -21.39 16.96
C SER A 284 -13.16 -22.53 16.03
N ALA A 285 -12.32 -23.55 15.93
CA ALA A 285 -12.59 -24.76 15.17
C ALA A 285 -13.71 -25.62 15.78
N SER A 286 -14.07 -25.37 17.06
CA SER A 286 -15.18 -26.09 17.72
C SER A 286 -16.57 -25.70 17.18
N ASN A 287 -16.68 -24.50 16.62
CA ASN A 287 -17.94 -23.95 16.11
C ASN A 287 -17.80 -23.29 14.73
N ASN A 288 -16.62 -23.39 14.10
CA ASN A 288 -16.29 -22.84 12.79
C ASN A 288 -16.51 -21.33 12.67
N ARG A 289 -16.36 -20.56 13.75
CA ARG A 289 -16.62 -19.11 13.75
C ARG A 289 -15.35 -18.29 13.86
N LEU A 290 -15.21 -17.33 12.95
CA LEU A 290 -14.26 -16.22 13.01
C LEU A 290 -15.01 -14.96 13.46
N GLN A 291 -14.61 -14.39 14.58
CA GLN A 291 -15.17 -13.16 15.13
C GLN A 291 -14.14 -12.03 15.06
N ILE A 292 -14.52 -10.95 14.39
CA ILE A 292 -13.72 -9.72 14.29
C ILE A 292 -14.40 -8.65 15.15
N PRO A 293 -13.79 -8.23 16.27
CA PRO A 293 -14.42 -7.29 17.21
C PRO A 293 -14.77 -5.93 16.59
N SER A 294 -13.89 -5.41 15.73
CA SER A 294 -14.04 -4.14 15.02
C SER A 294 -13.39 -4.26 13.64
N LEU A 295 -14.15 -3.96 12.59
CA LEU A 295 -13.72 -4.04 11.20
C LEU A 295 -13.94 -2.70 10.52
N GLU A 296 -12.85 -2.07 10.05
CA GLU A 296 -12.97 -0.93 9.16
C GLU A 296 -13.31 -1.42 7.76
N VAL A 297 -14.42 -0.96 7.20
CA VAL A 297 -14.83 -1.22 5.82
C VAL A 297 -14.60 0.06 5.02
N ASN A 298 -13.71 -0.01 4.04
CA ASN A 298 -13.48 1.07 3.11
C ASN A 298 -14.21 0.80 1.79
N GLN A 299 -15.00 1.79 1.37
CA GLN A 299 -15.75 1.78 0.13
C GLN A 299 -15.45 3.04 -0.68
N ASN A 300 -14.40 2.99 -1.51
CA ASN A 300 -13.96 4.13 -2.33
C ASN A 300 -13.69 5.38 -1.50
N GLY A 301 -13.06 5.22 -0.34
CA GLY A 301 -12.73 6.31 0.58
C GLY A 301 -13.85 6.69 1.55
N LEU A 302 -15.07 6.13 1.40
CA LEU A 302 -16.08 6.16 2.45
C LEU A 302 -15.78 5.07 3.46
N VAL A 303 -15.57 5.46 4.72
CA VAL A 303 -15.21 4.55 5.80
C VAL A 303 -16.41 4.30 6.70
N ALA A 304 -16.70 3.03 6.97
CA ALA A 304 -17.59 2.56 8.01
C ALA A 304 -16.81 1.65 8.98
N VAL A 305 -17.22 1.61 10.25
CA VAL A 305 -16.66 0.68 11.23
C VAL A 305 -17.79 -0.24 11.68
N LEU A 306 -17.65 -1.53 11.41
CA LEU A 306 -18.59 -2.55 11.85
C LEU A 306 -18.05 -3.19 13.13
N SER A 307 -18.94 -3.53 14.06
CA SER A 307 -18.57 -4.22 15.30
C SER A 307 -19.09 -5.65 15.30
N ASN A 308 -18.47 -6.54 16.07
CA ASN A 308 -18.90 -7.93 16.25
C ASN A 308 -19.16 -8.67 14.93
N VAL A 309 -18.30 -8.46 13.93
CA VAL A 309 -18.42 -9.11 12.63
C VAL A 309 -18.18 -10.60 12.81
N LEU A 310 -19.15 -11.41 12.39
CA LEU A 310 -19.12 -12.85 12.50
C LEU A 310 -19.08 -13.48 11.12
N LEU A 311 -18.04 -14.28 10.89
CA LEU A 311 -17.82 -15.09 9.71
C LEU A 311 -17.88 -16.57 10.12
N GLU A 312 -18.49 -17.42 9.29
CA GLU A 312 -18.55 -18.87 9.49
C GLU A 312 -17.78 -19.59 8.40
N LEU A 313 -16.91 -20.54 8.76
CA LEU A 313 -16.21 -21.41 7.81
C LEU A 313 -17.23 -22.39 7.19
N THR A 314 -17.69 -22.08 5.97
CA THR A 314 -18.73 -22.82 5.26
C THR A 314 -18.17 -23.87 4.30
N ASP A 315 -16.93 -23.69 3.86
CA ASP A 315 -16.17 -24.70 3.10
C ASP A 315 -14.78 -24.87 3.73
N PRO A 316 -14.58 -25.91 4.56
CA PRO A 316 -13.29 -26.17 5.21
C PRO A 316 -12.18 -26.58 4.25
N ASP A 317 -12.51 -27.22 3.12
CA ASP A 317 -11.51 -27.70 2.16
C ASP A 317 -10.94 -26.52 1.35
N ALA A 318 -11.81 -25.58 0.98
CA ALA A 318 -11.42 -24.37 0.27
C ALA A 318 -11.09 -23.17 1.18
N LEU A 319 -11.25 -23.32 2.50
CA LEU A 319 -11.10 -22.27 3.51
C LEU A 319 -11.96 -21.03 3.22
N ILE A 320 -13.24 -21.24 2.91
CA ILE A 320 -14.20 -20.17 2.60
C ILE A 320 -15.00 -19.83 3.85
N PHE A 321 -14.99 -18.55 4.20
CA PHE A 321 -15.79 -17.95 5.24
C PHE A 321 -16.96 -17.17 4.64
N THR A 322 -18.16 -17.32 5.21
CA THR A 322 -19.36 -16.56 4.83
C THR A 322 -19.74 -15.59 5.94
N LEU A 323 -20.07 -14.35 5.58
CA LEU A 323 -20.56 -13.36 6.53
C LEU A 323 -21.93 -13.77 7.10
N VAL A 324 -22.01 -13.86 8.42
CA VAL A 324 -23.22 -14.25 9.16
C VAL A 324 -23.93 -13.02 9.73
N SER A 325 -23.21 -12.16 10.44
CA SER A 325 -23.78 -10.99 11.12
C SER A 325 -22.71 -9.94 11.42
N TYR A 326 -23.16 -8.72 11.71
CA TYR A 326 -22.36 -7.63 12.26
C TYR A 326 -23.31 -6.62 12.92
N ASP A 327 -22.76 -5.81 13.81
CA ASP A 327 -23.43 -4.66 14.42
C ASP A 327 -22.98 -3.36 13.73
N GLN A 328 -23.89 -2.38 13.63
CA GLN A 328 -23.65 -1.05 13.05
C GLN A 328 -24.00 0.05 14.05
#